data_AF-A0A1Q7H7R3-F1
#
_entry.id   AF-A0A1Q7H7R3-F1
#
_cell.length_a   1.000
_cell.length_b   1.000
_cell.length_c   1.000
_cell.angle_alpha   90.00
_cell.angle_beta   90.00
_cell.angle_gamma   90.00
#
_symmetry.space_group_name_H-M   'P 1'
#
loop_
_entity.id
_entity.type
_entity.pdbx_description
1 polymer ?
#
loop_
_entity_poly.entity_id
_entity_poly.type
_entity_poly.pdbx_seq_one_letter_code
_entity_poly.pdbx_strand_id
1 'polypeptide(L)'
;MFRPGMRGYLVPLAAGVALTTSAFLPWVIIGEYSRRGVPDVWALWLAGLGALAAVLATLSMITRKNSRHPLLVIGLFSLGITFLAWRIVPRSAEQGARTWAQAVAIADGVPASAVQDAHAIVGSGIYVGLAAAAVLVAFGLTIVVKRASQPYIAIDPDDDV
;
A
#
# COMPACT_ATOMS: atom_id res chain seq x y z
N MET A 1 -15.43 9.24 24.74
CA MET A 1 -16.59 9.15 23.83
C MET A 1 -16.38 10.06 22.63
N PHE A 2 -16.10 9.51 21.43
CA PHE A 2 -15.75 10.29 20.24
C PHE A 2 -16.97 11.05 19.67
N ARG A 3 -16.85 12.38 19.51
CA ARG A 3 -17.89 13.23 18.91
C ARG A 3 -18.16 12.82 17.44
N PRO A 4 -19.42 12.97 16.92
CA PRO A 4 -19.83 12.43 15.63
C PRO A 4 -18.92 12.81 14.44
N GLY A 5 -18.43 14.06 14.40
CA GLY A 5 -17.56 14.54 13.31
C GLY A 5 -16.14 13.95 13.28
N MET A 6 -15.66 13.36 14.38
CA MET A 6 -14.28 12.82 14.48
C MET A 6 -14.22 11.31 14.27
N ARG A 7 -15.37 10.62 14.28
CA ARG A 7 -15.46 9.18 14.02
C ARG A 7 -15.00 8.81 12.61
N GLY A 8 -15.06 9.74 11.67
CA GLY A 8 -14.58 9.52 10.29
C GLY A 8 -13.10 9.15 10.20
N TYR A 9 -12.25 9.57 11.15
CA TYR A 9 -10.83 9.20 11.18
C TYR A 9 -10.57 7.76 11.63
N LEU A 10 -11.58 7.03 12.10
CA LEU A 10 -11.46 5.58 12.32
C LEU A 10 -11.21 4.83 11.01
N VAL A 11 -11.71 5.34 9.89
CA VAL A 11 -11.53 4.75 8.56
C VAL A 11 -10.04 4.76 8.14
N PRO A 12 -9.34 5.91 8.07
CA PRO A 12 -7.92 5.93 7.73
C PRO A 12 -7.04 5.28 8.81
N LEU A 13 -7.48 5.27 10.08
CA LEU A 13 -6.77 4.54 11.13
C LEU A 13 -6.80 3.02 10.88
N ALA A 14 -7.99 2.45 10.66
CA ALA A 14 -8.15 1.04 10.34
C ALA A 14 -7.43 0.67 9.04
N ALA A 15 -7.52 1.53 8.01
CA ALA A 15 -6.82 1.32 6.75
C ALA A 15 -5.29 1.39 6.91
N GLY A 16 -4.77 2.33 7.71
CA GLY A 16 -3.34 2.40 8.02
C GLY A 16 -2.84 1.16 8.74
N VAL A 17 -3.58 0.68 9.75
CA VAL A 17 -3.28 -0.58 10.45
C VAL A 17 -3.31 -1.77 9.49
N ALA A 18 -4.36 -1.90 8.69
CA ALA A 18 -4.49 -2.98 7.70
C ALA A 18 -3.34 -2.98 6.69
N LEU A 19 -2.91 -1.79 6.23
CA LEU A 19 -1.77 -1.62 5.33
C LEU A 19 -0.45 -2.05 6.00
N THR A 20 -0.26 -1.72 7.29
CA THR A 20 0.92 -2.19 8.03
C THR A 20 0.90 -3.71 8.23
N THR A 21 -0.25 -4.28 8.59
CA THR A 21 -0.38 -5.73 8.76
C THR A 21 -0.18 -6.47 7.44
N SER A 22 -0.57 -5.88 6.30
CA SER A 22 -0.43 -6.52 5.00
C SER A 22 1.02 -6.79 4.62
N ALA A 23 1.98 -6.01 5.14
CA ALA A 23 3.41 -6.22 4.92
C ALA A 23 3.93 -7.56 5.48
N PHE A 24 3.26 -8.13 6.48
CA PHE A 24 3.63 -9.39 7.12
C PHE A 24 2.86 -10.59 6.58
N LEU A 25 1.86 -10.35 5.74
CA LEU A 25 1.13 -11.39 5.02
C LEU A 25 1.96 -11.89 3.83
N PRO A 26 1.66 -13.08 3.27
CA PRO A 26 2.36 -13.56 2.09
C PRO A 26 2.03 -12.69 0.89
N TRP A 27 3.05 -12.09 0.26
CA TRP A 27 2.93 -11.32 -0.98
C TRP A 27 3.13 -12.17 -2.22
N VAL A 28 3.89 -13.26 -2.09
CA VAL A 28 4.16 -14.22 -3.16
C VAL A 28 4.07 -15.63 -2.62
N ILE A 29 3.53 -16.52 -3.45
CA ILE A 29 3.46 -17.96 -3.21
C ILE A 29 4.16 -18.63 -4.40
N ILE A 30 5.14 -19.49 -4.14
CA ILE A 30 5.90 -20.21 -5.20
C ILE A 30 5.62 -21.70 -5.04
N GLY A 31 4.86 -22.30 -5.96
CA GLY A 31 4.36 -23.66 -5.80
C GLY A 31 3.57 -23.84 -4.49
N GLU A 32 3.89 -24.88 -3.71
CA GLU A 32 3.31 -25.14 -2.37
C GLU A 32 3.95 -24.30 -1.25
N TYR A 33 5.10 -23.65 -1.54
CA TYR A 33 5.88 -22.95 -0.52
C TYR A 33 5.61 -21.45 -0.57
N SER A 34 4.91 -20.97 0.45
CA SER A 34 4.81 -19.54 0.72
C SER A 34 6.04 -19.08 1.51
N ARG A 35 6.74 -18.05 1.03
CA ARG A 35 7.70 -17.32 1.88
C ARG A 35 6.90 -16.62 2.98
N ARG A 36 6.72 -17.29 4.11
CA ARG A 36 6.09 -16.74 5.30
C ARG A 36 7.07 -15.82 6.02
N GLY A 37 6.65 -14.57 6.24
CA GLY A 37 7.03 -13.83 7.45
C GLY A 37 8.25 -12.90 7.38
N VAL A 38 8.97 -12.78 6.28
CA VAL A 38 9.99 -11.72 6.13
C VAL A 38 9.48 -10.68 5.14
N PRO A 39 9.16 -9.45 5.59
CA PRO A 39 8.79 -8.38 4.68
C PRO A 39 9.98 -8.08 3.75
N ASP A 40 9.76 -8.27 2.45
CA ASP A 40 10.68 -7.80 1.42
C ASP A 40 10.78 -6.25 1.47
N VAL A 41 11.78 -5.66 0.82
CA VAL A 41 12.04 -4.21 0.86
C VAL A 41 10.77 -3.40 0.55
N TRP A 42 9.97 -3.85 -0.42
CA TRP A 42 8.69 -3.24 -0.78
C TRP A 42 7.65 -3.27 0.35
N ALA A 43 7.59 -4.39 1.08
CA ALA A 43 6.67 -4.57 2.20
C ALA A 43 7.09 -3.70 3.40
N LEU A 44 8.39 -3.48 3.63
CA LEU A 44 8.88 -2.55 4.65
C LEU A 44 8.46 -1.11 4.39
N TRP A 45 8.55 -0.65 3.13
CA TRP A 45 8.05 0.67 2.73
C TRP A 45 6.55 0.80 3.00
N LEU A 46 5.76 -0.21 2.65
CA LEU A 46 4.32 -0.22 2.93
C LEU A 46 4.01 -0.23 4.43
N ALA A 47 4.78 -0.99 5.22
CA ALA A 47 4.63 -1.02 6.67
C ALA A 47 4.85 0.37 7.29
N GLY A 48 5.92 1.06 6.87
CA GLY A 48 6.23 2.42 7.29
C GLY A 48 5.15 3.43 6.88
N LEU A 49 4.67 3.38 5.64
CA LEU A 49 3.60 4.24 5.16
C LEU A 49 2.27 3.99 5.89
N GLY A 50 1.92 2.73 6.14
CA GLY A 50 0.74 2.36 6.94
C GLY A 50 0.84 2.85 8.38
N ALA A 51 2.02 2.74 9.00
CA ALA A 51 2.24 3.22 10.36
C ALA A 51 2.12 4.74 10.43
N LEU A 52 2.72 5.46 9.46
CA LEU A 52 2.57 6.91 9.34
C LEU A 52 1.10 7.32 9.15
N ALA A 53 0.34 6.60 8.31
CA ALA A 53 -1.09 6.86 8.13
C ALA A 53 -1.88 6.67 9.44
N ALA A 54 -1.61 5.58 10.18
CA ALA A 54 -2.25 5.31 11.46
C ALA A 54 -1.90 6.38 12.51
N VAL A 55 -0.64 6.80 12.58
CA VAL A 55 -0.17 7.87 13.47
C VAL A 55 -0.84 9.20 13.11
N LEU A 56 -0.89 9.57 11.84
CA LEU A 56 -1.55 10.81 11.41
C LEU A 56 -3.05 10.79 11.67
N ALA A 57 -3.73 9.68 11.42
CA ALA A 57 -5.14 9.52 11.75
C ALA A 57 -5.39 9.66 13.27
N THR A 58 -4.53 9.04 14.09
CA THR A 58 -4.58 9.16 15.55
C THR A 58 -4.33 10.60 16.01
N LEU A 59 -3.29 11.25 15.48
CA LEU A 59 -2.99 12.65 15.79
C LEU A 59 -4.10 13.58 15.35
N SER A 60 -4.76 13.36 14.21
CA SER A 60 -5.96 14.11 13.82
C SER A 60 -7.09 13.95 14.81
N MET A 61 -7.29 12.74 15.34
CA MET A 61 -8.29 12.48 16.37
C MET A 61 -7.94 13.14 17.71
N ILE A 62 -6.66 13.26 18.08
CA ILE A 62 -6.26 13.89 19.35
C ILE A 62 -6.25 15.42 19.21
N THR A 63 -5.55 15.93 18.20
CA THR A 63 -5.27 17.36 18.03
C THR A 63 -6.41 18.13 17.35
N ARG A 64 -7.41 17.43 16.82
CA ARG A 64 -8.53 18.00 16.02
C ARG A 64 -8.07 18.72 14.75
N LYS A 65 -6.83 18.53 14.31
CA LYS A 65 -6.32 19.08 13.06
C LYS A 65 -6.70 18.20 11.86
N ASN A 66 -6.99 18.86 10.74
CA ASN A 66 -7.36 18.19 9.50
C ASN A 66 -6.11 17.65 8.80
N SER A 67 -5.94 16.32 8.79
CA SER A 67 -4.81 15.65 8.11
C SER A 67 -5.23 14.92 6.83
N ARG A 68 -6.36 15.28 6.22
CA ARG A 68 -6.82 14.63 4.98
C ARG A 68 -5.85 14.78 3.80
N HIS A 69 -5.17 15.92 3.70
CA HIS A 69 -4.18 16.17 2.64
C HIS A 69 -2.92 15.27 2.78
N PRO A 70 -2.24 15.20 3.93
CA PRO A 70 -1.12 14.27 4.08
C PRO A 70 -1.54 12.80 4.00
N LEU A 71 -2.76 12.44 4.47
CA LEU A 71 -3.29 11.09 4.30
C LEU A 71 -3.51 10.72 2.82
N LEU A 72 -3.93 11.67 1.99
CA LEU A 72 -4.06 11.45 0.54
C LEU A 72 -2.70 11.15 -0.11
N VAL A 73 -1.66 11.91 0.24
CA VAL A 73 -0.30 11.70 -0.29
C VAL A 73 0.21 10.30 0.09
N ILE A 74 0.07 9.92 1.36
CA ILE A 74 0.47 8.59 1.83
C ILE A 74 -0.34 7.49 1.12
N GLY A 75 -1.65 7.68 0.98
CA GLY A 75 -2.52 6.76 0.25
C GLY A 75 -2.06 6.57 -1.20
N LEU A 76 -1.78 7.66 -1.93
CA LEU A 76 -1.33 7.60 -3.32
C LEU A 76 0.03 6.91 -3.47
N PHE A 77 0.98 7.24 -2.58
CA PHE A 77 2.29 6.61 -2.58
C PHE A 77 2.19 5.10 -2.32
N SER A 78 1.38 4.73 -1.32
CA SER A 78 1.13 3.33 -0.98
C SER A 78 0.45 2.59 -2.12
N LEU A 79 -0.55 3.21 -2.76
CA LEU A 79 -1.26 2.66 -3.91
C LEU A 79 -0.30 2.40 -5.08
N GLY A 80 0.54 3.40 -5.40
CA GLY A 80 1.54 3.30 -6.46
C GLY A 80 2.54 2.18 -6.22
N ILE A 81 3.12 2.09 -5.02
CA ILE A 81 4.05 1.02 -4.66
C ILE A 81 3.37 -0.35 -4.73
N THR A 82 2.16 -0.48 -4.17
CA THR A 82 1.45 -1.78 -4.14
C THR A 82 1.07 -2.23 -5.55
N PHE A 83 0.63 -1.30 -6.41
CA PHE A 83 0.31 -1.58 -7.80
C PHE A 83 1.56 -2.02 -8.58
N LEU A 84 2.68 -1.34 -8.36
CA LEU A 84 3.95 -1.70 -9.01
C LEU A 84 4.45 -3.06 -8.51
N ALA A 85 4.36 -3.30 -7.20
CA ALA A 85 4.72 -4.56 -6.57
C ALA A 85 3.87 -5.71 -7.14
N TRP A 86 2.55 -5.53 -7.30
CA TRP A 86 1.67 -6.53 -7.91
C TRP A 86 2.15 -6.98 -9.30
N ARG A 87 2.79 -6.10 -10.06
CA ARG A 87 3.29 -6.39 -11.42
C ARG A 87 4.71 -6.97 -11.46
N ILE A 88 5.58 -6.54 -10.54
CA ILE A 88 7.02 -6.86 -10.57
C ILE A 88 7.34 -8.05 -9.67
N VAL A 89 6.79 -8.07 -8.45
CA VAL A 89 7.18 -8.98 -7.39
C VAL A 89 6.97 -10.47 -7.73
N PRO A 90 5.86 -10.89 -8.38
CA PRO A 90 5.71 -12.29 -8.81
C PRO A 90 6.81 -12.70 -9.79
N ARG A 91 7.14 -11.86 -10.78
CA ARG A 91 8.14 -12.18 -11.79
C ARG A 91 9.55 -12.23 -11.24
N SER A 92 9.90 -11.28 -10.37
CA SER A 92 11.22 -11.29 -9.73
C SER A 92 11.39 -12.51 -8.82
N ALA A 93 10.31 -12.96 -8.19
CA ALA A 93 10.32 -14.17 -7.38
C ALA A 93 10.51 -15.44 -8.22
N GLU A 94 9.83 -15.56 -9.38
CA GLU A 94 10.04 -16.66 -10.32
C GLU A 94 11.50 -16.70 -10.81
N GLN A 95 12.03 -15.55 -11.24
CA GLN A 95 13.41 -15.42 -11.71
C GLN A 95 14.41 -15.81 -10.61
N GLY A 96 14.25 -15.28 -9.40
CA GLY A 96 15.13 -15.62 -8.27
C GLY A 96 15.08 -17.10 -7.88
N ALA A 97 13.89 -17.70 -7.89
CA ALA A 97 13.74 -19.14 -7.61
C ALA A 97 14.41 -20.00 -8.68
N ARG A 98 14.26 -19.64 -9.97
CA ARG A 98 14.91 -20.33 -11.08
C ARG A 98 16.44 -20.21 -11.00
N THR A 99 16.97 -19.02 -10.76
CA THR A 99 18.42 -18.80 -10.64
C THR A 99 19.01 -19.60 -9.49
N TRP A 100 18.33 -19.66 -8.34
CA TRP A 100 18.77 -20.48 -7.22
C TRP A 100 18.76 -21.97 -7.55
N ALA A 101 17.66 -22.47 -8.12
CA ALA A 101 17.55 -23.88 -8.50
C ALA A 101 18.58 -24.29 -9.56
N GLN A 102 18.89 -23.41 -10.51
CA GLN A 102 19.97 -23.63 -11.48
C GLN A 102 21.35 -23.68 -10.82
N ALA A 103 21.63 -22.79 -9.87
CA ALA A 103 22.89 -22.80 -9.13
C ALA A 103 23.08 -24.12 -8.35
N VAL A 104 22.03 -24.60 -7.69
CA VAL A 104 22.03 -25.90 -7.01
C VAL A 104 22.24 -27.05 -8.01
N ALA A 105 21.52 -27.07 -9.13
CA ALA A 105 21.67 -28.11 -10.15
C ALA A 105 23.11 -28.17 -10.70
N ILE A 106 23.73 -27.01 -10.97
CA ILE A 106 25.12 -26.93 -11.41
C ILE A 106 26.08 -27.49 -10.34
N ALA A 107 25.83 -27.18 -9.05
CA ALA A 107 26.63 -27.71 -7.95
C ALA A 107 26.50 -29.24 -7.81
N ASP A 108 25.32 -29.79 -8.11
CA ASP A 108 25.03 -31.22 -8.08
C ASP A 108 25.42 -31.96 -9.39
N GLY A 109 26.01 -31.26 -10.37
CA GLY A 109 26.42 -31.84 -11.65
C GLY A 109 25.25 -32.18 -12.60
N VAL A 110 24.04 -31.69 -12.30
CA VAL A 110 22.85 -31.85 -13.11
C VAL A 110 22.74 -30.68 -14.10
N PRO A 111 22.35 -30.91 -15.37
CA PRO A 111 22.20 -29.83 -16.33
C PRO A 111 21.14 -28.81 -15.86
N ALA A 112 21.50 -27.53 -15.86
CA ALA A 112 20.62 -26.42 -15.46
C ALA A 112 19.33 -26.31 -16.30
N SER A 113 19.32 -26.89 -17.50
CA SER A 113 18.13 -26.99 -18.37
C SER A 113 17.07 -27.98 -17.87
N ALA A 114 17.41 -28.86 -16.92
CA ALA A 114 16.48 -29.81 -16.31
C ALA A 114 15.64 -29.21 -15.17
N VAL A 115 15.94 -27.96 -14.76
CA VAL A 115 15.20 -27.27 -13.70
C VAL A 115 13.81 -26.88 -14.21
N GLN A 116 12.77 -27.38 -13.55
CA GLN A 116 11.38 -27.05 -13.87
C GLN A 116 11.03 -25.59 -13.54
N ASP A 117 10.10 -25.03 -14.32
CA ASP A 117 9.60 -23.68 -14.12
C ASP A 117 8.79 -23.58 -12.82
N ALA A 118 9.34 -22.87 -11.83
CA ALA A 118 8.58 -22.43 -10.67
C ALA A 118 7.62 -21.30 -11.08
N HIS A 119 6.32 -21.50 -10.86
CA HIS A 119 5.30 -20.47 -11.06
C HIS A 119 4.98 -19.76 -9.75
N ALA A 120 4.99 -18.43 -9.77
CA ALA A 120 4.70 -17.61 -8.61
C ALA A 120 3.36 -16.90 -8.75
N ILE A 121 2.53 -17.00 -7.71
CA ILE A 121 1.22 -16.38 -7.64
C ILE A 121 1.25 -15.26 -6.60
N VAL A 122 0.44 -14.23 -6.85
CA VAL A 122 0.21 -13.11 -5.91
C VAL A 122 -0.44 -13.64 -4.64
N GLY A 123 0.16 -13.33 -3.49
CA GLY A 123 -0.36 -13.69 -2.18
C GLY A 123 -1.36 -12.68 -1.62
N SER A 124 -2.02 -13.04 -0.51
CA SER A 124 -3.07 -12.23 0.13
C SER A 124 -2.60 -10.84 0.58
N GLY A 125 -1.33 -10.68 0.94
CA GLY A 125 -0.79 -9.42 1.45
C GLY A 125 -0.85 -8.28 0.45
N ILE A 126 -0.66 -8.57 -0.85
CA ILE A 126 -0.78 -7.55 -1.90
C ILE A 126 -2.23 -7.09 -2.03
N TYR A 127 -3.20 -8.01 -2.01
CA TYR A 127 -4.61 -7.65 -2.11
C TYR A 127 -5.10 -6.82 -0.92
N VAL A 128 -4.72 -7.22 0.30
CA VAL A 128 -5.05 -6.47 1.52
C VAL A 128 -4.42 -5.07 1.49
N GLY A 129 -3.15 -4.98 1.10
CA GLY A 129 -2.45 -3.69 0.97
C GLY A 129 -3.10 -2.78 -0.06
N LEU A 130 -3.51 -3.33 -1.21
CA LEU A 130 -4.12 -2.58 -2.30
C LEU A 130 -5.50 -2.05 -1.91
N ALA A 131 -6.32 -2.87 -1.25
CA ALA A 131 -7.60 -2.44 -0.70
C ALA A 131 -7.42 -1.34 0.36
N ALA A 132 -6.48 -1.51 1.30
CA ALA A 132 -6.20 -0.51 2.33
C ALA A 132 -5.70 0.82 1.75
N ALA A 133 -4.80 0.77 0.77
CA ALA A 133 -4.31 1.96 0.07
C ALA A 133 -5.44 2.67 -0.69
N ALA A 134 -6.31 1.93 -1.37
CA ALA A 134 -7.47 2.49 -2.07
C ALA A 134 -8.43 3.22 -1.10
N VAL A 135 -8.67 2.65 0.09
CA VAL A 135 -9.47 3.30 1.14
C VAL A 135 -8.82 4.59 1.62
N LEU A 136 -7.50 4.62 1.85
CA LEU A 136 -6.77 5.83 2.23
C LEU A 136 -6.87 6.93 1.16
N VAL A 137 -6.71 6.56 -0.12
CA VAL A 137 -6.87 7.48 -1.24
C VAL A 137 -8.29 8.02 -1.30
N ALA A 138 -9.30 7.15 -1.26
CA ALA A 138 -10.70 7.56 -1.31
C ALA A 138 -11.06 8.51 -0.16
N PHE A 139 -10.59 8.21 1.06
CA PHE A 139 -10.78 9.09 2.21
C PHE A 139 -10.09 10.45 2.02
N GLY A 140 -8.85 10.46 1.55
CA GLY A 140 -8.11 11.68 1.24
C GLY A 140 -8.79 12.52 0.16
N LEU A 141 -9.29 11.88 -0.90
CA LEU A 141 -9.91 12.52 -2.05
C LEU A 141 -11.19 13.30 -1.68
N THR A 142 -11.85 12.94 -0.57
CA THR A 142 -13.01 13.70 -0.06
C THR A 142 -12.70 15.19 0.16
N ILE A 143 -11.46 15.56 0.49
CA ILE A 143 -11.09 16.97 0.63
C ILE A 143 -10.98 17.68 -0.72
N VAL A 144 -10.47 16.97 -1.75
CA VAL A 144 -10.32 17.51 -3.11
C VAL A 144 -11.69 17.75 -3.71
N VAL A 145 -12.59 16.76 -3.61
CA VAL A 145 -13.97 16.89 -4.08
C VAL A 145 -14.68 18.06 -3.39
N LYS A 146 -14.57 18.16 -2.06
CA LYS A 146 -15.18 19.27 -1.31
C LYS A 146 -14.63 20.64 -1.73
N ARG A 147 -13.34 20.74 -2.05
CA ARG A 147 -12.71 21.99 -2.48
C ARG A 147 -13.07 22.34 -3.92
N ALA A 148 -13.09 21.36 -4.82
CA ALA A 148 -13.48 21.55 -6.21
C ALA A 148 -14.95 21.97 -6.36
N SER A 149 -15.82 21.54 -5.44
CA SER A 149 -17.23 21.94 -5.41
C SER A 149 -17.49 23.37 -4.88
N GLN A 150 -16.46 24.07 -4.39
CA GLN A 150 -16.58 25.48 -4.03
C GLN A 150 -16.18 26.34 -5.24
N PRO A 151 -17.14 26.99 -5.94
CA PRO A 151 -16.80 27.85 -7.05
C PRO A 151 -15.89 28.98 -6.57
N TYR A 152 -14.83 29.23 -7.34
CA TYR A 152 -13.95 30.36 -7.10
C TYR A 152 -14.74 31.64 -7.40
N ILE A 153 -15.20 32.34 -6.36
CA ILE A 153 -15.75 33.68 -6.51
C ILE A 153 -14.55 34.61 -6.67
N ALA A 154 -14.21 34.95 -7.92
CA ALA A 154 -13.39 36.12 -8.17
C ALA A 154 -14.25 37.32 -7.76
N ILE A 155 -13.82 38.06 -6.74
CA ILE A 155 -14.38 39.39 -6.46
C ILE A 155 -13.90 40.25 -7.62
N ASP A 156 -14.82 40.70 -8.47
CA ASP A 156 -14.51 41.64 -9.54
C ASP A 156 -14.16 42.98 -8.87
N PRO A 157 -12.96 43.55 -9.09
CA PRO A 157 -12.57 44.82 -8.47
C PRO A 157 -13.35 46.05 -8.96
N ASP A 158 -14.34 45.87 -9.86
CA ASP A 158 -15.10 46.96 -10.50
C ASP A 158 -16.49 47.21 -9.87
N ASP A 159 -16.87 46.48 -8.81
CA ASP A 159 -18.18 46.61 -8.13
C ASP A 159 -18.18 47.64 -6.97
N ASP A 160 -17.14 48.47 -6.85
CA ASP A 160 -17.02 49.59 -5.89
C ASP A 160 -17.15 50.96 -6.58
N VAL A 161 -18.29 51.25 -7.24
CA VAL A 161 -18.66 52.61 -7.72
C VAL A 161 -19.91 53.17 -7.03
#